data_AF-A0A821XQ59-F1
#
_entry.id   AF-A0A821XQ59-F1
#
_cell.length_a   1.000
_cell.length_b   1.000
_cell.length_c   1.000
_cell.angle_alpha   90.00
_cell.angle_beta   90.00
_cell.angle_gamma   90.00
#
_symmetry.space_group_name_H-M   'P 1'
#
loop_
_entity.id
_entity.type
_entity.pdbx_description
1 polymer ?
#
loop_
_entity_poly.entity_id
_entity_poly.type
_entity_poly.pdbx_seq_one_letter_code
_entity_poly.pdbx_strand_id
1 'polypeptide(L)' 'DKTIDTEYLAKGTTGFTGADIENMVNQAALYAAQSNATLVDMKHLEWARDKVLMGPAK' A
#
# COMPACT_ATOMS: atom_id res chain seq x y z
N ASP A 1 -8.85 5.51 11.64
CA ASP A 1 -9.81 5.93 10.61
C ASP A 1 -10.60 4.71 10.19
N LYS A 2 -11.93 4.76 10.10
CA LYS A 2 -12.79 3.56 9.93
C LYS A 2 -12.76 2.99 8.50
N THR A 3 -11.93 3.55 7.64
CA THR A 3 -11.86 3.24 6.21
C THR A 3 -10.75 2.26 5.85
N ILE A 4 -9.79 1.99 6.74
CA ILE A 4 -8.68 1.05 6.49
C ILE A 4 -8.98 -0.31 7.11
N ASP A 5 -9.03 -1.35 6.26
CA ASP A 5 -9.10 -2.74 6.68
C ASP A 5 -7.69 -3.34 6.69
N THR A 6 -7.06 -3.30 7.85
CA THR A 6 -5.70 -3.84 8.04
C THR A 6 -5.66 -5.36 8.00
N GLU A 7 -6.76 -6.04 8.32
CA GLU A 7 -6.81 -7.51 8.32
C GLU A 7 -6.85 -8.04 6.88
N TYR A 8 -7.58 -7.36 6.00
CA TYR A 8 -7.52 -7.60 4.56
C TYR A 8 -6.11 -7.37 3.99
N LEU A 9 -5.44 -6.28 4.36
CA LEU A 9 -4.07 -6.02 3.91
C LEU A 9 -3.10 -7.10 4.40
N ALA A 10 -3.18 -7.49 5.67
CA ALA A 10 -2.32 -8.52 6.25
C ALA A 10 -2.44 -9.87 5.50
N LYS A 11 -3.65 -10.25 5.09
CA LYS A 11 -3.89 -11.45 4.27
C LYS A 11 -3.20 -11.34 2.90
N GLY A 12 -3.25 -10.15 2.28
CA GLY A 12 -2.64 -9.87 0.98
C GLY A 12 -1.13 -9.64 0.99
N THR A 13 -0.50 -9.45 2.15
CA THR A 13 0.95 -9.23 2.31
C THR A 13 1.68 -10.45 2.89
N THR A 14 1.10 -11.65 2.75
CA THR A 14 1.77 -12.87 3.20
C THR A 14 3.07 -13.06 2.43
N GLY A 15 4.19 -13.20 3.16
CA GLY A 15 5.53 -13.32 2.56
C GLY A 15 6.26 -12.00 2.33
N PHE A 16 5.63 -10.85 2.65
CA PHE A 16 6.32 -9.56 2.66
C PHE A 16 7.30 -9.51 3.84
N THR A 17 8.47 -8.92 3.60
CA THR A 17 9.39 -8.53 4.67
C THR A 17 8.99 -7.19 5.28
N GLY A 18 9.59 -6.81 6.41
CA GLY A 18 9.37 -5.48 6.99
C GLY A 18 9.72 -4.34 6.03
N ALA A 19 10.74 -4.53 5.18
CA ALA A 19 11.11 -3.58 4.15
C ALA A 19 10.07 -3.47 3.03
N ASP A 20 9.42 -4.59 2.66
CA ASP A 20 8.36 -4.58 1.65
C ASP A 20 7.11 -3.85 2.16
N ILE A 21 6.78 -4.02 3.44
CA ILE A 21 5.68 -3.29 4.09
C ILE A 21 5.98 -1.79 4.14
N GLU A 22 7.20 -1.41 4.53
CA GLU A 22 7.63 0.00 4.53
C GLU A 22 7.53 0.60 3.13
N ASN A 23 8.04 -0.10 2.12
CA ASN A 23 7.98 0.33 0.73
C ASN A 23 6.52 0.46 0.25
N MET A 24 5.65 -0.51 0.57
CA MET A 24 4.22 -0.45 0.25
C MET A 24 3.56 0.79 0.84
N VAL A 25 3.77 1.07 2.13
CA VAL A 25 3.18 2.25 2.80
C VAL A 25 3.68 3.54 2.18
N ASN A 26 4.97 3.63 1.84
CA ASN A 26 5.54 4.79 1.15
C ASN A 26 4.92 4.99 -0.25
N GLN A 27 4.74 3.92 -1.03
CA GLN A 27 4.09 4.01 -2.35
C GLN A 27 2.62 4.45 -2.24
N ALA A 28 1.89 3.97 -1.23
CA ALA A 28 0.52 4.39 -0.99
C ALA A 28 0.43 5.89 -0.65
N ALA A 29 1.33 6.39 0.19
CA ALA A 29 1.39 7.81 0.54
C ALA A 29 1.73 8.70 -0.67
N LEU A 30 2.69 8.28 -1.50
CA LEU A 30 3.03 9.00 -2.73
C LEU A 30 1.85 9.03 -3.71
N TYR A 31 1.14 7.91 -3.87
CA TYR A 31 -0.01 7.84 -4.76
C TYR A 31 -1.19 8.67 -4.26
N ALA A 32 -1.42 8.69 -2.95
CA ALA A 32 -2.40 9.57 -2.31
C ALA A 32 -2.08 11.06 -2.57
N ALA A 33 -0.80 11.45 -2.38
CA ALA A 33 -0.34 12.80 -2.64
C ALA A 33 -0.48 13.21 -4.11
N GLN A 34 -0.13 12.32 -5.05
CA GLN A 34 -0.33 12.54 -6.49
C GLN A 34 -1.80 12.69 -6.87
N SER A 35 -2.68 12.01 -6.15
CA SER A 35 -4.13 12.09 -6.34
C SER A 35 -4.76 13.31 -5.64
N ASN A 36 -3.97 14.22 -5.08
CA ASN A 36 -4.41 15.34 -4.23
C ASN A 36 -5.33 14.89 -3.07
N ALA A 37 -5.15 13.67 -2.57
CA ALA A 37 -5.89 13.17 -1.42
C ALA A 37 -5.28 13.74 -0.12
N THR A 38 -6.14 14.11 0.83
CA THR A 38 -5.71 14.60 2.14
C THR A 38 -5.31 13.49 3.11
N LEU A 39 -5.74 12.25 2.83
CA LEU A 39 -5.50 11.05 3.64
C LEU A 39 -5.23 9.84 2.74
N VAL A 40 -4.48 8.88 3.27
CA VAL A 40 -4.32 7.56 2.66
C VAL A 40 -5.58 6.75 2.96
N ASP A 41 -6.17 6.13 1.93
CA ASP A 41 -7.35 5.26 2.03
C ASP A 41 -7.02 3.87 1.49
N MET A 42 -8.00 2.97 1.50
CA MET A 42 -7.80 1.58 1.04
C MET A 42 -7.40 1.49 -0.43
N LYS A 43 -7.94 2.33 -1.32
CA LYS A 43 -7.58 2.27 -2.75
C LYS A 43 -6.09 2.57 -2.96
N HIS A 44 -5.50 3.46 -2.15
CA HIS A 44 -4.07 3.75 -2.23
C HIS A 44 -3.21 2.58 -1.73
N LEU A 45 -3.63 1.93 -0.65
CA LEU A 45 -2.92 0.78 -0.07
C LEU A 45 -3.03 -0.47 -0.95
N GLU A 46 -4.19 -0.73 -1.55
CA GLU A 46 -4.37 -1.83 -2.50
C GLU A 46 -3.51 -1.65 -3.75
N TRP A 47 -3.51 -0.44 -4.32
CA TRP A 47 -2.66 -0.12 -5.46
C TRP A 47 -1.17 -0.33 -5.12
N ALA A 48 -0.74 0.13 -3.94
CA ALA A 48 0.64 0.00 -3.52
C ALA A 48 1.03 -1.46 -3.26
N ARG A 49 0.15 -2.25 -2.64
CA ARG A 49 0.34 -3.70 -2.45
C ARG A 49 0.58 -4.37 -3.78
N ASP A 50 -0.32 -4.15 -4.75
CA ASP A 50 -0.23 -4.78 -6.07
C ASP A 50 1.06 -4.38 -6.79
N LYS A 51 1.48 -3.12 -6.64
CA LYS A 51 2.75 -2.61 -7.19
C LYS A 51 3.98 -3.28 -6.56
N VAL A 52 4.01 -3.46 -5.24
CA VAL A 52 5.11 -4.16 -4.56
C VAL A 52 5.14 -5.63 -4.95
N LEU A 53 3.97 -6.26 -5.12
CA LEU A 53 3.82 -7.67 -5.46
C LEU A 53 4.23 -7.98 -6.91
N MET A 54 3.98 -7.05 -7.84
CA MET A 54 4.51 -7.11 -9.21
C MET A 54 6.04 -6.95 -9.29
N GLY A 55 6.68 -6.50 -8.19
CA GLY A 55 8.11 -6.24 -8.11
C GLY A 55 8.52 -4.92 -8.77
N PRO A 56 9.74 -4.42 -8.49
CA PRO A 56 10.26 -3.27 -9.21
C PRO A 56 10.35 -3.61 -10.71
N ALA A 57 9.79 -2.74 -11.56
CA ALA A 57 10.07 -2.78 -12.98
C ALA A 57 11.59 -2.72 -13.14
N LYS A 58 12.18 -3.82 -13.63
CA LYS A 58 13.59 -3.85 -14.01
C LYS A 58 13.83 -2.92 -15.19
#